data_AF-A0AAJ1PBZ9-F1
#
_entry.id   AF-A0AAJ1PBZ9-F1
#
_cell.length_a   1.000
_cell.length_b   1.000
_cell.length_c   1.000
_cell.angle_alpha   90.00
_cell.angle_beta   90.00
_cell.angle_gamma   90.00
#
_symmetry.space_group_name_H-M   'P 1'
#
loop_
_entity.id
_entity.type
_entity.pdbx_description
1 polymer ?
#
loop_
_entity_poly.entity_id
_entity_poly.type
_entity_poly.pdbx_seq_one_letter_code
_entity_poly.pdbx_strand_id
1 'polypeptide(L)' 'MNKPRPTSGAQFKVGPRGGVVPYARVVHIDAGDRLPPTQEEGHRWRRRS' A
#
# COMPACT_ATOMS: atom_id res chain seq x y z
N MET A 1 -16.02 -1.96 -2.71
CA MET A 1 -15.42 -0.72 -2.16
C MET A 1 -14.37 -0.19 -3.13
N ASN A 2 -14.64 0.91 -3.82
CA ASN A 2 -13.65 1.60 -4.66
C ASN A 2 -12.62 2.26 -3.75
N LYS A 3 -11.42 1.66 -3.63
CA LYS A 3 -10.32 2.29 -2.87
C LYS A 3 -9.87 3.56 -3.63
N PRO A 4 -9.74 4.71 -2.95
CA PRO A 4 -9.25 5.93 -3.58
C PRO A 4 -7.84 5.71 -4.14
N ARG A 5 -7.55 6.31 -5.30
CA ARG A 5 -6.21 6.20 -5.91
C ARG A 5 -5.20 6.91 -5.00
N PRO A 6 -4.02 6.33 -4.81
CA PRO A 6 -2.99 6.95 -3.98
C PRO A 6 -2.53 8.27 -4.60
N THR A 7 -2.24 9.23 -3.73
CA THR A 7 -1.48 10.44 -4.06
C THR A 7 0.00 10.08 -4.19
N SER A 8 0.74 10.74 -5.10
CA SER A 8 2.16 10.45 -5.36
C SER A 8 2.97 10.30 -4.07
N GLY A 9 3.78 9.25 -3.98
CA GLY A 9 4.67 9.05 -2.83
C GLY A 9 5.02 7.59 -2.58
N ALA A 10 5.92 7.38 -1.61
CA ALA A 10 6.28 6.05 -1.15
C ALA A 10 5.10 5.39 -0.42
N GLN A 11 4.74 4.19 -0.84
CA GLN A 11 3.72 3.37 -0.20
C GLN A 11 4.35 2.10 0.35
N PHE A 12 3.92 1.71 1.55
CA PHE A 12 4.37 0.49 2.21
C PHE A 12 3.20 -0.43 2.54
N LYS A 13 3.47 -1.73 2.53
CA LYS A 13 2.48 -2.76 2.86
C LYS A 13 2.24 -2.80 4.38
N VAL A 14 0.97 -2.85 4.78
CA VAL A 14 0.51 -3.03 6.16
C VAL A 14 -0.40 -4.24 6.28
N GLY A 15 -0.43 -4.81 7.49
CA GLY A 15 -1.28 -5.92 7.90
C GLY A 15 -2.77 -5.65 7.68
N PRO A 16 -3.63 -6.68 7.75
CA PRO A 16 -5.08 -6.54 7.66
C PRO A 16 -5.70 -5.58 8.67
N ARG A 17 -5.04 -5.36 9.80
CA ARG A 17 -5.43 -4.39 10.85
C ARG A 17 -4.50 -3.18 10.94
N GLY A 18 -3.67 -2.93 9.92
CA GLY A 18 -2.68 -1.84 9.95
C GLY A 18 -1.40 -2.16 10.74
N GLY A 19 -1.23 -3.42 11.16
CA GLY A 19 0.01 -3.91 11.80
C GLY A 19 1.21 -3.87 10.85
N VAL A 20 2.42 -3.92 11.41
CA VAL A 20 3.65 -3.95 10.65
C VAL A 20 3.80 -5.31 9.98
N VAL A 21 4.05 -5.31 8.66
CA VAL A 21 4.42 -6.53 7.93
C VAL A 21 5.94 -6.63 7.95
N PRO A 22 6.53 -7.73 8.45
CA PRO A 22 7.97 -7.92 8.35
C PRO A 22 8.36 -7.96 6.87
N TYR A 23 9.45 -7.28 6.50
CA TYR A 23 9.87 -7.10 5.10
C TYR A 23 8.79 -6.46 4.21
N ALA A 24 8.06 -5.47 4.74
CA ALA A 24 7.08 -4.72 3.99
C ALA A 24 7.69 -4.15 2.70
N ARG A 25 7.13 -4.54 1.55
CA ARG A 25 7.50 -3.97 0.26
C ARG A 25 7.20 -2.47 0.28
N VAL A 26 8.19 -1.67 -0.12
CA VAL A 26 8.03 -0.23 -0.38
C VAL A 26 7.99 -0.04 -1.89
N VAL A 27 6.97 0.67 -2.37
CA VAL A 27 6.80 0.99 -3.79
C VAL A 27 6.63 2.50 -3.93
N HIS A 28 7.28 3.09 -4.93
CA HIS A 28 6.96 4.45 -5.37
C HIS A 28 5.85 4.35 -6.40
N ILE A 29 4.79 5.14 -6.19
CA ILE A 29 3.59 5.14 -7.02
C ILE A 29 3.27 6.60 -7.30
N ASP A 30 3.05 6.92 -8.57
CA ASP A 30 2.65 8.25 -9.01
C ASP A 30 1.15 8.47 -8.84
N ALA A 31 0.73 9.73 -8.79
CA ALA A 31 -0.66 10.11 -8.62
C ALA A 31 -1.50 9.55 -9.76
N GLY A 32 -2.55 8.80 -9.41
CA GLY A 32 -3.44 8.19 -10.39
C GLY A 32 -3.00 6.80 -10.87
N ASP A 33 -1.79 6.36 -10.52
CA ASP A 33 -1.30 5.01 -10.78
C ASP A 33 -1.98 3.98 -9.86
N ARG A 34 -2.07 2.73 -10.35
CA ARG A 34 -2.75 1.66 -9.63
C ARG A 34 -1.77 0.94 -8.71
N LEU A 35 -2.13 0.86 -7.44
CA LEU A 35 -1.40 0.05 -6.47
C LEU A 35 -1.22 -1.40 -6.93
N PRO A 36 0.01 -1.95 -6.86
CA PRO A 36 0.21 -3.36 -7.15
C PRO A 36 -0.55 -4.23 -6.14
N PRO A 37 -0.86 -5.49 -6.48
CA PRO A 37 -1.45 -6.41 -5.53
C PRO A 37 -0.53 -6.57 -4.30
N THR A 38 -1.14 -6.76 -3.13
CA THR A 38 -0.39 -7.05 -1.91
C THR A 38 0.08 -8.50 -1.94
N GLN A 39 1.25 -8.76 -1.34
CA GLN A 39 1.89 -10.07 -1.39
C GLN A 39 1.07 -11.20 -0.72
N GLU A 40 0.22 -10.88 0.26
CA GLU A 40 -0.76 -11.84 0.79
C GLU A 40 -2.11 -11.17 0.98
N GLU A 41 -3.17 -11.96 1.08
CA GLU A 41 -4.54 -11.51 1.26
C GLU A 41 -4.72 -10.75 2.58
N GLY A 42 -5.65 -9.78 2.59
CA GLY A 42 -5.95 -8.96 3.76
C GLY A 42 -5.01 -7.78 3.97
N HIS A 43 -3.79 -7.82 3.43
CA HIS A 43 -2.88 -6.69 3.48
C HIS A 43 -3.41 -5.45 2.76
N ARG A 44 -2.91 -4.29 3.19
CA ARG A 44 -3.27 -2.99 2.62
C ARG A 44 -2.01 -2.20 2.31
N TRP A 45 -2.16 -1.19 1.47
CA TRP A 45 -1.13 -0.19 1.26
C TRP A 45 -1.41 1.01 2.16
N ARG A 46 -0.35 1.53 2.77
CA ARG A 46 -0.39 2.77 3.53
C ARG A 46 0.64 3.72 2.92
N ARG A 47 0.22 4.96 2.72
CA ARG A 47 1.14 6.03 2.31
C ARG A 47 2.13 6.27 3.44
N ARG A 48 3.41 6.34 3.11
CA ARG A 48 4.42 6.86 4.03
C ARG A 48 4.20 8.38 4.09
N SER A 49 3.77 8.87 5.25
CA SER A 49 3.69 10.30 5.53
C SER A 49 5.06 10.94 5.45
#